data_AF-A0A090M6W0-F1
#
_entry.id   AF-A0A090M6W0-F1
#
_cell.length_a   1.000
_cell.length_b   1.000
_cell.length_c   1.000
_cell.angle_alpha   90.00
_cell.angle_beta   90.00
_cell.angle_gamma   90.00
#
_symmetry.space_group_name_H-M   'P 1'
#
loop_
_entity.id
_entity.type
_entity.pdbx_description
1 polymer ?
#
loop_
_entity_poly.entity_id
_entity_poly.type
_entity_poly.pdbx_seq_one_letter_code
_entity_poly.pdbx_strand_id
1 'polypeptide(L)'
;MNSASRHFFTRLIARSGVGYGGKMYLMYYTDEKGERVYTLKKTAPDGTPTHSAHPARFSPDDKFSKQRVALKKRFGLLPTQQPAREL
;
A
#
# COMPACT_ATOMS: atom_id res chain seq x y z
N MET A 1 50.69 9.88 -20.17
CA MET A 1 49.86 8.66 -20.15
C MET A 1 48.62 8.90 -21.00
N ASN A 2 48.38 7.99 -21.93
CA ASN A 2 47.70 8.24 -23.19
C ASN A 2 46.18 8.49 -23.06
N SER A 3 45.68 9.20 -24.06
CA SER A 3 44.28 9.57 -24.36
C SER A 3 43.25 8.42 -24.34
N ALA A 4 43.66 7.19 -24.03
CA ALA A 4 42.84 5.97 -24.09
C ALA A 4 42.26 5.52 -22.73
N SER A 5 42.08 6.41 -21.77
CA SER A 5 41.43 6.07 -20.47
C SER A 5 40.30 7.01 -20.06
N ARG A 6 39.86 7.91 -20.95
CA ARG A 6 38.69 8.78 -20.71
C ARG A 6 37.40 8.30 -21.37
N HIS A 7 37.41 7.13 -22.00
CA HIS A 7 36.25 6.55 -22.71
C HIS A 7 35.61 5.33 -22.01
N PHE A 8 36.11 4.93 -20.84
CA PHE A 8 35.53 3.81 -20.09
C PHE A 8 34.66 4.22 -18.90
N PHE A 9 34.55 5.52 -18.58
CA PHE A 9 33.87 5.97 -17.36
C PHE A 9 32.56 6.75 -17.60
N THR A 10 32.02 6.75 -18.82
CA THR A 10 30.76 7.45 -19.15
C THR A 10 29.81 6.60 -20.00
N ARG A 11 29.76 5.28 -19.76
CA ARG A 11 28.72 4.40 -20.34
C ARG A 11 28.15 3.41 -19.33
N LEU A 12 27.76 3.91 -18.15
CA LEU A 12 26.89 3.19 -17.21
C LEU A 12 25.85 4.12 -16.55
N ILE A 13 25.26 5.04 -17.31
CA ILE A 13 24.06 5.78 -16.87
C ILE A 13 23.06 5.80 -18.03
N ALA A 14 22.62 4.62 -18.46
CA ALA A 14 21.52 4.50 -19.43
C ALA A 14 20.94 3.08 -19.41
N ARG A 15 20.41 2.61 -18.27
CA ARG A 15 19.55 1.40 -18.27
C ARG A 15 18.70 1.08 -17.04
N SER A 16 18.40 2.04 -16.18
CA SER A 16 17.30 1.89 -15.21
C SER A 16 16.17 2.81 -15.61
N GLY A 17 15.43 2.41 -16.65
CA GLY A 17 14.06 2.86 -16.87
C GLY A 17 13.18 2.33 -15.73
N VAL A 18 13.35 2.89 -14.54
CA VAL A 18 12.43 2.68 -13.42
C VAL A 18 11.53 3.89 -13.42
N GLY A 19 10.35 3.74 -14.03
CA GLY A 19 9.27 4.69 -13.82
C GLY A 19 9.00 4.77 -12.32
N TYR A 20 9.06 5.98 -11.76
CA TYR A 20 8.65 6.25 -10.38
C TYR A 20 7.11 6.19 -10.27
N GLY A 21 6.54 5.00 -10.49
CA GLY A 21 5.22 4.66 -9.97
C GLY A 21 5.40 4.30 -8.51
N GLY A 22 5.13 5.25 -7.61
CA GLY A 22 5.44 5.18 -6.18
C GLY A 22 5.00 3.86 -5.53
N LYS A 23 5.94 2.94 -5.35
CA LYS A 23 5.73 1.73 -4.57
C LYS A 23 5.67 2.12 -3.11
N MET A 24 4.51 1.91 -2.51
CA MET A 24 4.22 2.28 -1.14
C MET A 24 4.64 1.12 -0.22
N TYR A 25 5.76 1.32 0.47
CA TYR A 25 6.43 0.29 1.29
C TYR A 25 6.00 0.32 2.75
N LEU A 26 5.28 1.35 3.18
CA LEU A 26 4.92 1.51 4.58
C LEU A 26 3.84 0.51 4.96
N MET A 27 4.17 -0.30 5.96
CA MET A 27 3.29 -1.31 6.54
C MET A 27 2.93 -0.93 7.97
N TYR A 28 1.91 -1.59 8.54
CA TYR A 28 1.58 -1.48 9.95
C TYR A 28 1.01 -2.80 10.50
N TYR A 29 1.05 -2.94 11.82
CA TYR A 29 0.25 -3.90 12.59
C TYR A 29 -0.44 -3.16 13.74
N THR A 30 -1.43 -3.81 14.35
CA THR A 30 -2.16 -3.28 15.51
C THR A 30 -1.56 -3.87 16.77
N ASP A 31 -1.16 -3.03 17.73
CA ASP A 31 -0.65 -3.47 19.03
C ASP A 31 -1.79 -3.90 19.99
N GLU A 32 -1.43 -4.37 21.18
CA GLU A 32 -2.39 -4.76 22.23
C GLU A 32 -3.26 -3.60 22.72
N LYS A 33 -2.82 -2.35 22.51
CA LYS A 33 -3.56 -1.14 22.87
C LYS A 33 -4.52 -0.69 21.76
N GLY A 34 -4.49 -1.34 20.60
CA GLY A 34 -5.30 -0.98 19.44
C GLY A 34 -4.67 0.08 18.53
N GLU A 35 -3.41 0.46 18.77
CA GLU A 35 -2.71 1.49 18.03
C GLU A 35 -1.93 0.92 16.84
N ARG A 36 -1.76 1.76 15.81
CA ARG A 36 -1.01 1.36 14.60
C ARG A 36 0.48 1.55 14.80
N VAL A 37 1.23 0.46 14.78
CA VAL A 37 2.69 0.50 14.78
C VAL A 37 3.22 0.33 13.36
N TYR A 38 3.92 1.34 12.86
CA TYR A 38 4.43 1.37 11.49
C TYR A 38 5.77 0.63 11.35
N THR A 39 5.93 -0.04 10.22
CA THR A 39 7.13 -0.83 9.91
C THR A 39 7.34 -0.96 8.41
N LEU A 40 8.55 -1.28 7.98
CA LEU A 40 8.86 -1.67 6.60
C LEU A 40 8.86 -3.20 6.42
N LYS A 41 8.80 -3.96 7.53
CA LYS A 41 8.79 -5.41 7.51
C LYS A 41 7.42 -5.95 7.09
N LYS A 42 7.43 -7.12 6.43
CA LYS A 42 6.20 -7.83 6.01
C LYS A 42 5.59 -8.70 7.11
N THR A 43 6.29 -8.87 8.22
CA THR A 43 5.87 -9.65 9.38
C THR A 43 5.99 -8.80 10.65
N ALA A 44 4.98 -8.92 11.51
CA ALA A 44 4.95 -8.34 12.84
C ALA A 44 5.84 -9.16 13.80
N PRO A 45 6.17 -8.63 14.99
CA PRO A 45 6.93 -9.37 16.01
C PRO A 45 6.30 -10.73 16.37
N ASP A 46 4.97 -10.82 16.32
CA ASP A 46 4.19 -12.02 16.65
C ASP A 46 4.11 -13.02 15.49
N GLY A 47 4.78 -12.74 14.37
CA GLY A 47 4.75 -13.57 13.17
C GLY A 47 3.54 -13.37 12.25
N THR A 48 2.58 -12.52 12.64
CA THR A 48 1.43 -12.18 11.78
C THR A 48 1.84 -11.29 10.59
N PRO A 49 1.15 -11.38 9.44
CA PRO A 49 1.45 -10.55 8.29
C PRO A 49 1.07 -9.09 8.55
N THR A 50 1.93 -8.14 8.15
CA THR A 50 1.64 -6.71 8.25
C THR A 50 0.74 -6.22 7.13
N HIS A 51 -0.03 -5.15 7.38
CA HIS A 51 -0.95 -4.55 6.42
C HIS A 51 -0.36 -3.30 5.79
N SER A 52 -0.75 -2.99 4.55
CA SER A 52 -0.37 -1.73 3.90
C SER A 52 -0.95 -0.56 4.68
N ALA A 53 -0.12 0.43 5.05
CA ALA A 53 -0.57 1.66 5.71
C ALA A 53 -1.41 2.55 4.79
N HIS A 54 -1.43 2.23 3.51
CA HIS A 54 -2.03 3.06 2.50
C HIS A 54 -3.46 2.62 2.14
N PRO A 55 -4.38 3.58 1.96
CA PRO A 55 -5.75 3.26 1.58
C PRO A 55 -5.81 2.63 0.20
N ALA A 56 -6.82 1.79 -0.03
CA ALA A 56 -7.12 1.26 -1.36
C ALA A 56 -7.38 2.41 -2.34
N ARG A 57 -6.83 2.31 -3.56
CA ARG A 57 -7.00 3.33 -4.60
C ARG A 57 -8.48 3.50 -4.93
N PHE A 58 -8.94 4.74 -4.91
CA PHE A 58 -10.27 5.09 -5.39
C PHE A 58 -10.30 5.14 -6.93
N SER A 59 -11.36 4.58 -7.51
CA SER A 59 -11.66 4.65 -8.94
C SER A 59 -13.13 5.08 -9.07
N PRO A 60 -13.44 6.16 -9.78
CA PRO A 60 -14.84 6.50 -10.08
C PRO A 60 -15.55 5.39 -10.87
N ASP A 61 -14.79 4.69 -11.73
CA ASP A 61 -15.23 3.63 -12.63
C ASP A 61 -15.11 2.22 -12.03
N ASP A 62 -15.33 2.08 -10.72
CA ASP A 62 -15.13 0.81 -10.03
C ASP A 62 -16.16 -0.26 -10.44
N LYS A 63 -15.73 -1.13 -11.37
CA LYS A 63 -16.48 -2.28 -11.90
C LYS A 63 -16.98 -3.24 -10.84
N PHE A 64 -16.34 -3.30 -9.67
CA PHE A 64 -16.69 -4.24 -8.59
C PHE A 64 -17.44 -3.59 -7.42
N SER A 65 -17.92 -2.35 -7.61
CA SER A 65 -18.66 -1.60 -6.61
C SER A 65 -19.93 -2.32 -6.13
N LYS A 66 -20.73 -2.88 -7.05
CA LYS A 66 -21.96 -3.62 -6.73
C LYS A 66 -21.70 -4.83 -5.83
N GLN A 67 -20.64 -5.58 -6.12
CA GLN A 67 -20.22 -6.76 -5.37
C GLN A 67 -19.76 -6.37 -3.97
N ARG A 68 -18.96 -5.29 -3.85
CA ARG A 68 -18.52 -4.78 -2.54
C ARG A 68 -19.70 -4.37 -1.66
N VAL A 69 -20.69 -3.66 -2.21
CA VAL A 69 -21.90 -3.26 -1.46
C VAL A 69 -22.74 -4.47 -1.06
N ALA A 70 -22.94 -5.43 -1.97
CA ALA A 70 -23.69 -6.65 -1.67
C ALA A 70 -23.04 -7.48 -0.55
N LEU A 71 -21.71 -7.60 -0.55
CA LEU A 71 -20.96 -8.30 0.49
C LEU A 71 -21.12 -7.59 1.84
N LYS A 72 -20.92 -6.27 1.89
CA LYS A 72 -21.16 -5.48 3.11
C LYS A 72 -22.58 -5.65 3.66
N LYS A 73 -23.59 -5.69 2.80
CA LYS A 73 -24.99 -5.90 3.18
C LYS A 73 -25.22 -7.25 3.86
N ARG A 74 -24.64 -8.33 3.32
CA ARG A 74 -24.78 -9.70 3.84
C ARG A 74 -24.21 -9.85 5.25
N PHE A 75 -23.12 -9.15 5.54
CA PHE A 75 -22.46 -9.18 6.85
C PHE A 75 -22.93 -8.08 7.80
N GLY A 76 -23.96 -7.30 7.46
CA GLY A 76 -24.46 -6.25 8.34
C GLY A 76 -23.50 -5.07 8.53
N LEU A 77 -22.55 -4.88 7.61
CA LEU A 77 -21.47 -3.88 7.73
C LEU A 77 -21.80 -2.54 7.07
N LEU A 78 -23.01 -2.37 6.53
CA LEU A 78 -23.41 -1.07 5.96
C LEU A 78 -23.74 -0.09 7.08
N PRO A 79 -23.27 1.18 6.99
CA PRO A 79 -23.66 2.23 7.95
C PRO A 79 -25.18 2.41 8.05
N THR A 80 -25.91 2.20 6.95
CA THR A 80 -27.38 2.30 6.90
C THR A 80 -28.12 1.17 7.63
N GLN A 81 -27.42 0.10 8.01
CA GLN A 81 -27.98 -0.99 8.83
C GLN A 81 -27.78 -0.74 10.32
N GLN A 82 -26.93 0.22 10.70
CA GLN A 82 -26.66 0.57 12.10
C GLN A 82 -27.65 1.62 12.58
N PRO A 83 -27.93 1.70 13.91
CA PRO A 83 -28.75 2.77 14.47
C PRO A 83 -28.17 4.14 14.12
N ALA A 84 -29.04 5.14 14.04
CA ALA A 84 -28.62 6.51 13.77
C ALA A 84 -27.57 6.93 14.81
N ARG A 85 -26.47 7.51 14.34
CA ARG A 85 -25.43 8.02 15.23
C ARG A 85 -26.00 9.21 15.99
N GLU A 86 -26.01 9.11 17.32
CA GLU A 86 -26.30 10.24 18.20
C GLU A 86 -25.21 11.30 17.98
N LEU A 87 -25.64 12.56 17.78
CA LEU A 87 -24.77 13.70 17.49
C LEU A 87 -24.43 14.46 18.77
#